data_AF-A0A5K0WFQ8-F1
#
_entry.id   AF-A0A5K0WFQ8-F1
#
_cell.length_a   1.000
_cell.length_b   1.000
_cell.length_c   1.000
_cell.angle_alpha   90.00
_cell.angle_beta   90.00
_cell.angle_gamma   90.00
#
_symmetry.space_group_name_H-M   'P 1'
#
loop_
_entity.id
_entity.type
_entity.pdbx_description
1 polymer ?
#
loop_
_entity_poly.entity_id
_entity_poly.type
_entity_poly.pdbx_seq_one_letter_code
_entity_poly.pdbx_strand_id
1 'polypeptide(L)' 'GYTQTYGVDFFETFSLVARLGTIHLIISVAVHHDWHMYQLDVKNAFLYGDLDETLYMQQPPG' A
#
# COMPACT_ATOMS: atom_id res chain seq x y z
N GLY A 1 -17.22 -1.27 19.29
CA GLY A 1 -17.90 -2.26 18.43
C GLY A 1 -18.71 -1.52 17.39
N TYR A 2 -18.57 -1.91 16.13
CA TYR A 2 -19.22 -1.33 14.93
C TYR A 2 -19.01 0.17 14.71
N THR A 3 -17.76 0.59 14.48
CA THR A 3 -17.42 1.97 14.09
C THR A 3 -17.31 2.18 12.59
N GLN A 4 -17.19 1.12 11.79
CA GLN A 4 -17.10 1.23 10.33
C GLN A 4 -18.48 1.44 9.72
N THR A 5 -18.64 2.50 8.92
CA THR A 5 -19.91 2.82 8.26
C THR A 5 -19.89 2.29 6.82
N TYR A 6 -20.86 1.42 6.48
CA TYR A 6 -21.02 0.91 5.11
C TYR A 6 -21.17 2.06 4.11
N GLY A 7 -20.29 2.11 3.11
CA GLY A 7 -20.26 3.18 2.10
C GLY A 7 -19.42 4.41 2.46
N VAL A 8 -18.86 4.48 3.67
CA VAL A 8 -17.92 5.54 4.09
C VAL A 8 -16.51 4.95 4.17
N ASP A 9 -16.28 4.04 5.12
CA ASP A 9 -14.93 3.49 5.40
C ASP A 9 -14.73 2.10 4.76
N PHE A 10 -15.84 1.42 4.42
CA PHE A 10 -15.84 0.02 3.98
C PHE A 10 -15.22 -0.22 2.59
N PHE A 11 -15.13 0.83 1.77
CA PHE A 11 -14.55 0.77 0.42
C PHE A 11 -13.29 1.63 0.28
N GLU A 12 -12.84 2.28 1.36
CA GLU A 12 -11.57 3.02 1.34
C GLU A 12 -10.41 2.04 1.23
N THR A 13 -10.04 1.75 -0.01
CA THR A 13 -8.84 0.99 -0.30
C THR A 13 -7.67 1.97 -0.24
N PHE A 14 -6.96 2.00 0.88
CA PHE A 14 -5.63 2.64 0.97
C PHE A 14 -4.62 1.79 0.18
N SER A 15 -4.79 1.76 -1.14
CA SER A 15 -3.78 1.21 -2.03
C SER A 15 -2.75 2.31 -2.27
N LEU A 16 -1.53 2.10 -1.78
CA LEU A 16 -0.37 2.91 -2.13
C LEU A 16 -0.01 2.65 -3.60
N VAL A 17 -0.84 3.13 -4.52
CA VAL A 17 -0.54 3.09 -5.95
C VAL A 17 0.47 4.18 -6.23
N ALA A 18 1.74 3.80 -6.22
CA ALA A 18 2.81 4.67 -6.71
C ALA A 18 2.47 5.10 -8.15
N ARG A 19 2.47 6.41 -8.40
CA ARG A 19 2.23 6.96 -9.74
C ARG A 19 3.52 6.90 -10.55
N LEU A 20 3.42 6.50 -11.82
CA LEU A 20 4.59 6.40 -12.72
C LEU A 20 5.39 7.71 -12.80
N GLY A 21 4.72 8.87 -12.80
CA GLY A 21 5.39 10.18 -12.79
C GLY A 21 6.28 10.39 -11.56
N THR A 22 5.82 9.95 -10.39
CA THR A 22 6.59 10.00 -9.14
C THR A 22 7.80 9.07 -9.20
N ILE A 23 7.63 7.87 -9.76
CA ILE A 23 8.73 6.90 -9.96
C ILE A 23 9.79 7.50 -10.89
N HIS A 24 9.38 8.07 -12.03
CA HIS A 24 10.30 8.70 -12.98
C HIS A 24 11.05 9.90 -12.36
N LEU A 25 10.37 10.72 -11.55
CA LEU A 25 11.01 11.83 -10.84
C LEU A 25 12.12 11.31 -9.91
N ILE A 26 11.83 10.28 -9.11
CA ILE A 26 12.80 9.69 -8.17
C ILE A 26 14.00 9.11 -8.93
N ILE A 27 13.76 8.38 -10.02
CA ILE A 27 14.83 7.84 -10.87
C ILE A 27 15.67 8.97 -11.47
N SER A 28 15.04 10.03 -11.96
CA SER A 28 15.76 11.19 -12.52
C SER A 28 16.67 11.85 -11.50
N VAL A 29 16.23 11.98 -10.25
CA VAL A 29 17.04 12.52 -9.15
C VAL A 29 18.19 11.57 -8.83
N ALA A 30 17.92 10.27 -8.72
CA ALA A 30 18.96 9.28 -8.43
C ALA A 30 20.05 9.25 -9.50
N VAL A 31 19.69 9.30 -10.79
CA VAL A 31 20.65 9.38 -11.90
C VAL A 31 21.43 10.69 -11.86
N HIS A 32 20.78 11.83 -11.58
CA HIS A 32 21.46 13.12 -11.50
C HIS A 32 22.55 13.16 -10.41
N HIS A 33 22.38 12.39 -9.35
CA HIS A 33 23.33 12.31 -8.23
C HIS A 33 24.22 11.05 -8.26
N ASP A 34 24.23 10.28 -9.35
CA ASP A 34 24.94 9.01 -9.47
C ASP A 34 24.68 8.04 -8.29
N TRP A 35 23.43 8.01 -7.80
CA TRP A 35 23.03 7.14 -6.71
C TRP A 35 22.90 5.69 -7.18
N HIS A 36 23.48 4.77 -6.40
CA HIS A 36 23.24 3.34 -6.59
C HIS A 36 21.78 3.00 -6.27
N MET A 37 21.08 2.43 -7.25
CA MET A 37 19.70 1.97 -7.10
C MET A 37 19.63 0.44 -7.07
N TYR A 38 18.75 -0.08 -6.22
CA TYR A 38 18.44 -1.50 -6.12
C TYR A 38 16.93 -1.70 -6.23
N GLN A 39 16.51 -2.65 -7.07
CA GLN A 39 15.11 -3.03 -7.16
C GLN A 39 14.83 -4.18 -6.19
N LEU A 40 13.77 -4.04 -5.39
CA LEU A 40 13.36 -5.08 -4.45
C LEU A 40 11.92 -5.49 -4.78
N ASP A 41 11.77 -6.75 -5.19
CA ASP A 41 10.47 -7.38 -5.45
C ASP A 41 9.98 -8.07 -4.18
N VAL A 42 9.05 -7.42 -3.46
CA VAL A 42 8.48 -7.97 -2.23
C VAL A 42 7.25 -8.81 -2.58
N LYS A 43 7.34 -10.13 -2.42
CA LYS A 43 6.19 -11.03 -2.61
C LYS A 43 5.02 -10.79 -1.65
N ASN A 44 5.28 -10.14 -0.52
CA ASN A 44 4.34 -9.87 0.56
C ASN A 44 4.48 -8.42 1.05
N ALA A 45 3.97 -7.47 0.29
CA ALA A 45 3.91 -6.06 0.71
C ALA A 45 2.72 -5.84 1.66
N PHE A 46 2.80 -6.40 2.86
CA PHE A 46 1.86 -6.06 3.93
C PHE A 46 2.27 -4.74 4.57
N LEU A 47 1.33 -3.80 4.67
CA LEU A 47 1.52 -2.61 5.49
C LEU A 47 1.46 -3.07 6.96
N TYR A 48 2.62 -3.17 7.62
CA TYR A 48 2.71 -3.40 9.07
C TYR A 48 2.32 -2.11 9.82
N GLY A 49 1.10 -1.64 9.62
CA GLY A 49 0.47 -0.66 10.50
C GLY A 49 -0.19 -1.41 11.66
N ASP A 50 -0.10 -0.87 12.87
CA ASP A 50 -0.96 -1.31 13.94
C ASP A 50 -2.41 -1.08 13.49
N LEU A 51 -3.12 -2.19 13.30
CA LEU A 51 -4.50 -2.15 12.85
C LEU A 51 -5.39 -2.08 14.10
N ASP A 52 -5.71 -0.87 14.54
CA ASP A 52 -6.68 -0.63 15.63
C ASP A 52 -8.13 -0.98 15.23
N GLU A 53 -8.35 -1.43 13.99
CA GLU A 53 -9.66 -1.77 13.44
C GLU A 53 -9.99 -3.26 13.57
N THR A 54 -11.20 -3.55 14.04
CA THR A 54 -11.74 -4.91 14.08
C THR A 54 -12.18 -5.34 12.68
N LEU A 55 -11.39 -6.18 12.01
CA LEU A 55 -11.73 -6.76 10.70
C LEU A 55 -12.71 -7.94 10.84
N TYR A 56 -13.81 -7.90 10.09
CA TYR A 56 -14.71 -9.04 9.94
C TYR A 56 -14.43 -9.74 8.60
N MET A 57 -13.88 -10.95 8.65
CA MET A 57 -13.65 -11.79 7.45
C MET A 57 -14.56 -13.01 7.48
N GLN A 58 -15.14 -13.37 6.33
CA GLN A 58 -15.85 -14.64 6.14
C GLN A 58 -14.94 -15.61 5.38
N GLN A 59 -14.69 -16.77 5.97
CA GLN A 59 -13.87 -17.80 5.33
C GLN A 59 -14.64 -18.43 4.16
N PRO A 60 -14.04 -18.59 2.97
CA PRO A 60 -14.71 -19.25 1.85
C PRO A 60 -14.94 -20.73 2.16
N PRO A 61 -16.00 -21.35 1.62
CA PRO A 61 -16.18 -22.79 1.70
C PRO A 61 -15.02 -23.47 0.97
N GLY A 62 -14.36 -24.40 1.68
CA GLY A 62 -13.20 -25.14 1.19
C GLY A 62 -13.49 -26.10 0.05
#